data_AF-A0A949KIP0-F1
#
_entry.id   AF-A0A949KIP0-F1
#
_cell.length_a   1.000
_cell.length_b   1.000
_cell.length_c   1.000
_cell.angle_alpha   90.00
_cell.angle_beta   90.00
_cell.angle_gamma   90.00
#
_symmetry.space_group_name_H-M   'P 1'
#
loop_
_entity.id
_entity.type
_entity.pdbx_description
1 polymer ?
#
loop_
_entity_poly.entity_id
_entity_poly.type
_entity_poly.pdbx_seq_one_letter_code
_entity_poly.pdbx_strand_id
1 'polypeptide(L)'
;MPNRLKSPCSVPGCPNLVEPGTGGRCEKHKRPAWDGRTWQDNPWSTPEMQRLRRQVLREEPNCRDCGKPSSAVDHIHPRAWGGSHDRANLQGLCTDCSRAKTQREAAVGRRRT
;
A
#
# COMPACT_ATOMS: atom_id res chain seq x y z
N MET A 1 -31.86 -23.97 -16.47
CA MET A 1 -30.46 -23.90 -15.99
C MET A 1 -30.49 -24.22 -14.49
N PRO A 2 -29.81 -25.27 -13.99
CA PRO A 2 -29.85 -25.56 -12.55
C PRO A 2 -29.21 -24.41 -11.76
N ASN A 3 -29.83 -24.03 -10.65
CA ASN A 3 -29.33 -22.98 -9.77
C ASN A 3 -27.95 -23.38 -9.23
N ARG A 4 -26.97 -22.49 -9.35
CA ARG A 4 -25.60 -22.77 -8.88
C ARG A 4 -25.66 -22.93 -7.36
N LEU A 5 -25.08 -24.01 -6.84
CA LEU A 5 -25.01 -24.24 -5.39
C LEU A 5 -24.21 -23.10 -4.72
N LYS A 6 -24.54 -22.82 -3.45
CA LYS A 6 -23.79 -21.89 -2.62
C LYS A 6 -22.36 -22.42 -2.42
N SER A 7 -21.37 -21.54 -2.50
CA SER A 7 -19.96 -21.90 -2.28
C SER A 7 -19.48 -21.44 -0.91
N PRO A 8 -18.40 -22.01 -0.35
CA PRO A 8 -17.79 -21.46 0.86
C PRO A 8 -17.22 -20.06 0.62
N CYS A 9 -17.15 -19.26 1.68
CA CYS A 9 -16.48 -17.96 1.64
C CYS A 9 -14.97 -18.13 1.37
N SER A 10 -14.40 -17.27 0.52
CA SER A 10 -12.99 -17.28 0.14
C SER A 10 -12.00 -16.81 1.23
N VAL A 11 -12.49 -16.34 2.38
CA VAL A 11 -11.64 -15.93 3.50
C VAL A 11 -11.25 -17.18 4.30
N PRO A 12 -9.96 -17.48 4.48
CA PRO A 12 -9.51 -18.66 5.22
C PRO A 12 -10.14 -18.73 6.62
N GLY A 13 -10.65 -19.90 6.99
CA GLY A 13 -11.27 -20.13 8.30
C GLY A 13 -12.70 -19.59 8.48
N CYS A 14 -13.28 -18.94 7.47
CA CYS A 14 -14.68 -18.51 7.53
C CYS A 14 -15.64 -19.67 7.19
N PRO A 15 -16.54 -20.09 8.10
CA PRO A 15 -17.46 -21.21 7.85
C PRO A 15 -18.68 -20.83 7.00
N ASN A 16 -18.84 -19.55 6.64
CA ASN A 16 -20.06 -19.06 5.99
C ASN A 16 -20.12 -19.46 4.51
N LEU A 17 -21.33 -19.76 4.04
CA LEU A 17 -21.65 -19.96 2.63
C LEU A 17 -22.01 -18.64 1.94
N VAL A 18 -21.78 -18.57 0.63
CA VAL A 18 -22.02 -17.38 -0.19
C VAL A 18 -22.90 -17.74 -1.38
N GLU A 19 -23.81 -16.83 -1.72
CA GLU A 19 -24.69 -16.97 -2.87
C GLU A 19 -23.90 -16.81 -4.18
N PRO A 20 -24.30 -17.50 -5.26
CA PRO A 20 -23.75 -17.27 -6.59
C PRO A 20 -23.79 -15.79 -6.99
N GLY A 21 -22.70 -15.26 -7.54
CA GLY A 21 -22.63 -13.87 -8.00
C GLY A 21 -22.17 -12.84 -6.95
N THR A 22 -22.00 -13.23 -5.68
CA THR A 22 -21.53 -12.32 -4.60
C THR A 22 -20.00 -12.12 -4.54
N GLY A 23 -19.27 -12.60 -5.55
CA GLY A 23 -17.81 -12.47 -5.61
C GLY A 23 -17.05 -13.33 -4.59
N GLY A 24 -17.68 -14.37 -4.06
CA GLY A 24 -16.99 -15.35 -3.21
C GLY A 24 -16.78 -14.94 -1.75
N ARG A 25 -17.45 -13.88 -1.26
CA ARG A 25 -17.32 -13.40 0.13
C ARG A 25 -18.68 -13.22 0.80
N CYS A 26 -18.80 -13.65 2.05
CA CYS A 26 -20.04 -13.51 2.82
C CYS A 26 -20.27 -12.05 3.27
N GLU A 27 -21.45 -11.76 3.84
CA GLU A 27 -21.82 -10.43 4.35
C GLU A 27 -20.73 -9.81 5.24
N LYS A 28 -20.19 -10.60 6.18
CA LYS A 28 -19.11 -10.18 7.11
C LYS A 28 -17.78 -9.84 6.41
N HIS A 29 -17.59 -10.29 5.18
CA HIS A 29 -16.34 -10.14 4.41
C HIS A 29 -16.54 -9.39 3.10
N LYS A 30 -17.66 -8.64 2.97
CA LYS A 30 -17.88 -7.77 1.83
C LYS A 30 -16.74 -6.76 1.74
N ARG A 31 -16.20 -6.60 0.52
CA ARG A 31 -15.30 -5.47 0.27
C ARG A 31 -16.15 -4.20 0.36
N PRO A 32 -15.63 -3.13 0.98
CA PRO A 32 -16.33 -1.85 0.93
C PRO A 32 -16.53 -1.46 -0.53
N ALA A 33 -17.63 -0.75 -0.81
CA ALA A 33 -17.82 -0.13 -2.11
C ALA A 33 -16.61 0.77 -2.41
N TRP A 34 -16.27 0.92 -3.69
CA TRP A 34 -15.26 1.88 -4.09
C TRP A 34 -15.66 3.27 -3.56
N ASP A 35 -14.71 3.95 -2.91
CA ASP A 35 -14.96 5.15 -2.13
C ASP A 35 -14.79 6.45 -2.94
N GLY A 36 -14.77 6.37 -4.26
CA GLY A 36 -14.68 7.56 -5.11
C GLY A 36 -13.28 8.12 -5.31
N ARG A 37 -12.25 7.59 -4.63
CA ARG A 37 -10.90 8.16 -4.67
C ARG A 37 -10.31 8.19 -6.08
N THR A 38 -9.87 9.38 -6.47
CA THR A 38 -9.21 9.72 -7.73
C THR A 38 -7.70 9.83 -7.56
N TRP A 39 -6.96 10.03 -8.66
CA TRP A 39 -5.53 10.29 -8.61
C TRP A 39 -5.18 11.60 -7.88
N GLN A 40 -6.09 12.59 -7.87
CA GLN A 40 -5.89 13.86 -7.17
C GLN A 40 -5.86 13.66 -5.65
N ASP A 41 -6.54 12.64 -5.13
CA ASP A 41 -6.53 12.25 -3.71
C ASP A 41 -5.23 11.59 -3.26
N ASN A 42 -4.26 11.40 -4.17
CA ASN A 42 -2.92 10.97 -3.81
C ASN A 42 -2.17 12.11 -3.08
N PRO A 43 -1.72 11.92 -1.83
CA PRO A 43 -0.99 12.96 -1.09
C PRO A 43 0.24 13.50 -1.84
N TRP A 44 0.90 12.64 -2.63
CA TRP A 44 2.07 13.00 -3.43
C TRP A 44 1.75 13.86 -4.67
N SER A 45 0.48 14.07 -5.01
CA SER A 45 0.05 14.90 -6.15
C SER A 45 0.19 16.40 -5.85
N THR A 46 0.16 16.80 -4.58
CA THR A 46 0.16 18.21 -4.17
C THR A 46 1.49 18.93 -4.49
N PRO A 47 1.47 20.23 -4.82
CA PRO A 47 2.69 21.00 -5.08
C PRO A 47 3.68 21.01 -3.91
N GLU A 48 3.17 20.99 -2.68
CA GLU A 48 3.97 20.88 -1.46
C GLU A 48 4.75 19.57 -1.40
N MET A 49 4.06 18.43 -1.57
CA MET A 49 4.73 17.13 -1.55
C MET A 49 5.70 16.95 -2.73
N GLN A 50 5.40 17.53 -3.88
CA GLN A 50 6.36 17.55 -4.99
C GLN A 50 7.62 18.36 -4.66
N ARG A 51 7.49 19.50 -3.97
CA ARG A 51 8.64 20.29 -3.48
C ARG A 51 9.47 19.48 -2.48
N LEU A 52 8.81 18.87 -1.50
CA LEU A 52 9.47 18.04 -0.49
C LEU A 52 10.20 16.84 -1.12
N ARG A 53 9.57 16.18 -2.11
CA ARG A 53 10.21 15.07 -2.84
C ARG A 53 11.49 15.53 -3.57
N ARG A 54 11.44 16.68 -4.24
CA ARG A 54 12.63 17.26 -4.90
C ARG A 54 13.72 17.65 -3.89
N GLN A 55 13.34 18.17 -2.72
CA GLN A 55 14.27 18.50 -1.65
C GLN A 55 14.99 17.24 -1.15
N VAL A 56 14.26 16.18 -0.80
CA VAL A 56 14.84 14.93 -0.31
C VAL A 56 15.82 14.33 -1.32
N LEU A 57 15.46 14.28 -2.61
CA LEU A 57 16.34 13.72 -3.65
C LEU A 57 17.60 14.58 -3.90
N ARG A 58 17.54 15.89 -3.63
CA ARG A 58 18.70 16.77 -3.72
C ARG A 58 19.64 16.58 -2.53
N GLU A 59 19.10 16.41 -1.34
CA GLU A 59 19.87 16.20 -0.11
C GLU A 59 20.43 14.78 0.00
N GLU A 60 19.72 13.79 -0.53
CA GLU A 60 20.09 12.37 -0.52
C GLU A 60 20.21 11.81 -1.95
N PRO A 61 21.22 12.25 -2.73
CA PRO A 61 21.39 11.83 -4.12
C PRO A 61 21.75 10.35 -4.25
N ASN A 62 22.25 9.74 -3.17
CA ASN A 62 22.63 8.34 -3.10
C ASN A 62 21.65 7.58 -2.21
N CYS A 63 21.26 6.39 -2.65
CA CYS A 63 20.33 5.49 -1.97
C CYS A 63 20.88 5.14 -0.60
N ARG A 64 20.08 5.37 0.44
CA ARG A 64 20.48 5.11 1.83
C ARG A 64 20.79 3.62 2.10
N ASP A 65 20.19 2.70 1.34
CA ASP A 65 20.39 1.25 1.51
C ASP A 65 21.61 0.70 0.75
N CYS A 66 21.89 1.19 -0.46
CA CYS A 66 22.87 0.56 -1.35
C CYS A 66 23.86 1.51 -2.05
N GLY A 67 23.76 2.83 -1.82
CA GLY A 67 24.67 3.82 -2.38
C GLY A 67 24.49 4.17 -3.86
N LYS A 68 23.68 3.42 -4.62
CA LYS A 68 23.30 3.77 -6.01
C LYS A 68 22.51 5.07 -6.08
N PRO A 69 22.42 5.76 -7.23
CA PRO A 69 21.61 6.99 -7.35
C PRO A 69 20.16 6.81 -6.87
N SER A 70 19.70 7.75 -6.04
CA SER A 70 18.33 7.81 -5.54
C SER A 70 17.37 8.25 -6.64
N SER A 71 16.23 7.56 -6.76
CA SER A 71 15.17 7.86 -7.73
C SER A 71 13.78 7.95 -7.07
N ALA A 72 13.67 7.49 -5.83
CA ALA A 72 12.43 7.45 -5.06
C ALA A 72 12.65 8.05 -3.67
N VAL A 73 11.58 8.62 -3.13
CA VAL A 73 11.50 9.06 -1.74
C VAL A 73 10.58 8.11 -1.02
N ASP A 74 11.04 7.58 0.10
CA ASP A 74 10.34 6.55 0.87
C ASP A 74 10.25 6.98 2.33
N HIS A 75 9.23 6.51 3.04
CA HIS A 75 9.03 6.79 4.47
C HIS A 75 9.88 5.85 5.32
N ILE A 76 10.73 6.33 6.23
CA ILE A 76 11.52 5.47 7.14
C ILE A 76 10.59 4.63 8.02
N HIS A 77 9.69 5.30 8.75
CA HIS A 77 8.55 4.69 9.41
C HIS A 77 7.35 4.71 8.47
N PRO A 78 6.78 3.56 8.07
CA PRO A 78 5.70 3.52 7.08
C PRO A 78 4.45 4.26 7.52
N ARG A 79 3.78 4.94 6.58
CA ARG A 79 2.49 5.61 6.84
C ARG A 79 1.42 4.69 7.41
N ALA A 80 1.35 3.45 6.91
CA ALA A 80 0.40 2.45 7.40
C ALA A 80 0.60 2.11 8.88
N TRP A 81 1.76 2.44 9.46
CA TRP A 81 2.11 2.22 10.86
C TRP A 81 2.23 3.53 11.65
N GLY A 82 1.75 4.66 11.11
CA GLY A 82 1.77 5.97 11.78
C GLY A 82 2.93 6.88 11.38
N GLY A 83 3.66 6.59 10.31
CA GLY A 83 4.69 7.47 9.77
C GLY A 83 4.18 8.81 9.26
N SER A 84 4.91 9.90 9.56
CA SER A 84 4.62 11.26 9.09
C SER A 84 5.27 11.57 7.74
N HIS A 85 4.87 12.67 7.12
CA HIS A 85 5.53 13.23 5.93
C HIS A 85 6.69 14.17 6.27
N ASP A 86 7.11 14.22 7.53
CA ASP A 86 8.20 15.13 7.93
C ASP A 86 9.50 14.72 7.26
N ARG A 87 10.34 15.70 6.94
CA ARG A 87 11.64 15.46 6.30
C ARG A 87 12.49 14.42 7.04
N ALA A 88 12.42 14.40 8.38
CA ALA A 88 13.11 13.45 9.24
C ALA A 88 12.65 11.99 9.05
N ASN A 89 11.41 11.78 8.59
CA ASN A 89 10.86 10.47 8.28
C ASN A 89 10.95 10.11 6.79
N LEU A 90 11.63 10.92 5.97
CA LEU A 90 11.81 10.65 4.54
C LEU A 90 13.27 10.30 4.24
N GLN A 91 13.47 9.39 3.28
CA GLN A 91 14.79 8.96 2.83
C GLN A 91 14.83 8.80 1.30
N GLY A 92 16.01 9.03 0.72
CA GLY A 92 16.28 8.75 -0.69
C GLY A 92 16.63 7.27 -0.91
N LEU A 93 15.91 6.60 -1.82
CA LEU A 93 16.19 5.22 -2.22
C LEU A 93 16.23 5.08 -3.74
N CYS A 94 16.96 4.09 -4.23
CA CYS A 94 16.82 3.63 -5.61
C CYS A 94 15.52 2.81 -5.77
N THR A 95 15.05 2.66 -7.00
CA THR A 95 13.81 1.95 -7.32
C THR A 95 13.78 0.52 -6.76
N ASP A 96 14.90 -0.20 -6.85
CA ASP A 96 14.98 -1.59 -6.38
C ASP A 96 14.85 -1.69 -4.85
N CYS A 97 15.56 -0.83 -4.11
CA CYS A 97 15.52 -0.80 -2.65
C CYS A 97 14.13 -0.37 -2.14
N SER A 98 13.53 0.67 -2.71
CA SER A 98 12.16 1.10 -2.34
C SER A 98 11.14 -0.01 -2.62
N ARG A 99 11.25 -0.71 -3.76
CA ARG A 99 10.38 -1.85 -4.07
C ARG A 99 10.58 -3.02 -3.10
N ALA A 100 11.82 -3.31 -2.70
CA ALA A 100 12.12 -4.35 -1.73
C ALA A 100 11.56 -4.01 -0.35
N LYS A 101 11.70 -2.75 0.10
CA LYS A 101 11.13 -2.24 1.34
C LYS A 101 9.61 -2.36 1.37
N THR A 102 8.94 -1.90 0.32
CA THR A 102 7.47 -2.01 0.17
C THR A 102 6.99 -3.47 0.28
N GLN A 103 7.71 -4.42 -0.33
CA GLN A 103 7.36 -5.84 -0.26
C GLN A 103 7.50 -6.41 1.15
N ARG A 104 8.59 -6.06 1.86
CA ARG A 104 8.79 -6.47 3.26
C ARG A 104 7.68 -5.94 4.16
N GLU A 105 7.31 -4.67 4.00
CA GLU A 105 6.23 -4.04 4.76
C GLU A 105 4.87 -4.67 4.47
N ALA A 106 4.57 -4.95 3.20
CA ALA A 106 3.36 -5.66 2.81
C ALA A 106 3.31 -7.10 3.37
N ALA A 107 4.46 -7.79 3.47
CA ALA A 107 4.54 -9.09 4.12
C ALA A 107 4.28 -8.97 5.64
N VAL A 108 4.83 -7.96 6.30
CA VAL A 108 4.58 -7.69 7.73
C VAL A 108 3.11 -7.31 7.97
N GLY A 109 2.53 -6.44 7.14
CA GLY A 109 1.12 -6.05 7.25
C GLY A 109 0.16 -7.23 7.15
N ARG A 110 0.42 -8.16 6.22
CA ARG A 110 -0.38 -9.39 6.06
C ARG A 110 -0.27 -10.37 7.22
N ARG A 111 0.80 -10.32 8.01
CA ARG A 111 0.96 -11.14 9.22
C ARG A 111 0.26 -10.56 10.44
N ARG A 112 -0.10 -9.26 10.40
CA ARG A 112 -0.75 -8.54 11.51
C ARG A 112 -2.29 -8.60 11.45
N THR A 113 -2.84 -9.08 10.34
CA THR A 113 -4.29 -9.24 10.07
C THR A 113 -4.68 -10.70 10.10
#